data_AF-A0A6N9B4N1-F1
#
_entry.id   AF-A0A6N9B4N1-F1
#
_cell.length_a   1.000
_cell.length_b   1.000
_cell.length_c   1.000
_cell.angle_alpha   90.00
_cell.angle_beta   90.00
_cell.angle_gamma   90.00
#
_symmetry.space_group_name_H-M   'P 1'
#
loop_
_entity.id
_entity.type
_entity.pdbx_description
1 polymer ?
#
loop_
_entity_poly.entity_id
_entity_poly.type
_entity_poly.pdbx_seq_one_letter_code
_entity_poly.pdbx_strand_id
1 'polypeptide(L)' 'MGNPNAGQCAGRLRVCIFSDGLSREDRELTAVRMAESLDEGIRFALCRAKSTSVAVIPEGPYVVPQLTMEVTSV' A
#
# COMPACT_ATOMS: atom_id res chain seq x y z
N MET A 1 -5.70 -22.35 -11.07
CA MET A 1 -5.40 -21.30 -12.07
C MET A 1 -4.85 -20.10 -11.31
N GLY A 2 -3.58 -19.74 -11.54
CA GLY A 2 -2.91 -18.64 -10.83
C GLY A 2 -3.41 -17.29 -11.31
N ASN A 3 -3.51 -16.33 -10.39
CA ASN A 3 -3.93 -14.96 -10.68
C ASN A 3 -2.95 -14.30 -11.69
N PRO A 4 -3.42 -13.87 -12.88
CA PRO A 4 -2.57 -13.29 -13.92
C PRO A 4 -1.93 -11.95 -13.53
N ASN A 5 -2.36 -11.34 -12.42
CA ASN A 5 -1.80 -10.09 -11.89
C ASN A 5 -0.60 -10.30 -10.94
N ALA A 6 -0.09 -11.53 -10.83
CA ALA A 6 1.07 -11.87 -10.00
C ALA A 6 2.37 -11.16 -10.42
N GLY A 7 2.40 -10.55 -11.60
CA GLY A 7 3.52 -9.75 -12.08
C GLY A 7 3.04 -8.49 -12.78
N GLN A 8 2.89 -7.38 -12.05
CA GLN A 8 3.27 -6.04 -12.50
C GLN A 8 2.97 -4.98 -11.42
N CYS A 9 4.03 -4.48 -10.80
CA CYS A 9 4.15 -3.12 -10.25
C CYS A 9 5.64 -2.79 -10.34
N ALA A 10 6.08 -2.38 -11.53
CA ALA A 10 7.47 -2.03 -11.85
C ALA A 10 7.84 -0.61 -11.36
N GLY A 11 7.05 0.00 -10.48
CA GLY A 11 7.35 1.26 -9.81
C GLY A 11 8.03 1.05 -8.46
N ARG A 12 8.79 2.05 -7.99
CA ARG A 12 9.35 2.06 -6.62
C ARG A 12 8.26 1.96 -5.54
N LEU A 13 7.03 2.36 -5.85
CA LEU A 13 5.86 2.30 -4.98
C LEU A 13 5.00 1.08 -5.32
N ARG A 14 4.56 0.34 -4.30
CA ARG A 14 3.57 -0.73 -4.42
C ARG A 14 2.35 -0.34 -3.60
N VAL A 15 1.19 -0.35 -4.25
CA VAL A 15 -0.08 0.01 -3.62
C VAL A 15 -0.92 -1.26 -3.46
N CYS A 16 -1.54 -1.41 -2.30
CA CYS A 16 -2.54 -2.43 -2.03
C CYS A 16 -3.84 -1.73 -1.64
N ILE A 17 -4.97 -2.22 -2.14
CA ILE A 17 -6.30 -1.71 -1.80
C ILE A 17 -7.10 -2.84 -1.14
N PHE A 18 -7.72 -2.53 -0.01
CA PHE A 18 -8.79 -3.34 0.59
C PHE A 18 -10.08 -2.52 0.47
N SER A 19 -11.10 -3.08 -0.19
CA SER A 19 -12.41 -2.44 -0.35
C SER A 19 -13.49 -3.47 -0.66
N ASP A 20 -14.64 -3.31 -0.02
CA ASP A 20 -15.91 -3.99 -0.30
C ASP A 20 -16.79 -3.22 -1.30
N GLY A 21 -16.48 -1.94 -1.53
CA GLY A 21 -17.23 -1.05 -2.42
C GLY A 21 -16.92 -1.17 -3.92
N LEU A 22 -16.04 -2.10 -4.31
CA LEU A 22 -15.68 -2.33 -5.72
C LEU A 22 -16.28 -3.63 -6.24
N SER A 23 -16.93 -3.57 -7.40
CA SER A 23 -17.36 -4.74 -8.16
C SER A 23 -16.15 -5.59 -8.58
N ARG A 24 -16.39 -6.83 -9.00
CA ARG A 24 -15.31 -7.71 -9.45
C ARG A 24 -14.63 -7.12 -10.69
N GLU A 25 -15.41 -6.56 -11.59
CA GLU A 25 -14.96 -5.92 -12.81
C GLU A 25 -14.10 -4.69 -12.48
N ASP A 26 -14.53 -3.85 -11.54
CA ASP A 26 -13.76 -2.66 -11.12
C ASP A 26 -12.43 -3.03 -10.45
N ARG A 27 -12.41 -4.12 -9.68
CA ARG A 27 -11.18 -4.62 -9.04
C ARG A 27 -10.08 -4.89 -10.07
N GLU A 28 -10.44 -5.44 -11.23
CA GLU A 28 -9.50 -5.77 -12.31
C GLU A 28 -8.95 -4.51 -13.01
N LEU A 29 -9.66 -3.38 -12.95
CA LEU A 29 -9.28 -2.11 -13.57
C LEU A 29 -8.34 -1.25 -12.70
N THR A 30 -8.16 -1.57 -11.41
CA THR A 30 -7.42 -0.72 -10.46
C THR A 30 -5.91 -0.66 -10.70
N ALA A 31 -5.35 -1.59 -11.47
CA ALA A 31 -3.90 -1.75 -11.72
C ALA A 31 -3.02 -1.85 -10.45
N VAL A 32 -3.63 -2.16 -9.30
CA VAL A 32 -2.95 -2.35 -8.02
C VAL A 32 -3.33 -3.69 -7.42
N ARG A 33 -2.63 -4.10 -6.36
CA ARG A 33 -2.97 -5.35 -5.68
C ARG A 33 -4.26 -5.15 -4.85
N MET A 34 -5.26 -5.99 -5.10
CA MET A 34 -6.37 -6.14 -4.17
C MET A 34 -5.96 -7.05 -3.00
N ALA A 35 -6.25 -6.62 -1.77
CA ALA A 35 -6.10 -7.43 -0.57
C ALA A 35 -7.49 -7.89 -0.08
N GLU A 36 -7.56 -9.09 0.48
CA GLU A 36 -8.79 -9.67 1.06
C GLU A 36 -9.01 -9.22 2.50
N SER A 37 -7.96 -8.74 3.17
CA SER A 37 -8.02 -8.16 4.52
C SER A 37 -6.88 -7.16 4.74
N LEU A 38 -7.03 -6.32 5.76
CA LEU A 38 -5.96 -5.40 6.17
C LEU A 38 -4.70 -6.17 6.60
N ASP A 39 -4.86 -7.24 7.38
CA ASP A 39 -3.77 -8.11 7.82
C ASP A 39 -2.99 -8.72 6.66
N GLU A 40 -3.69 -9.21 5.63
CA GLU A 40 -3.05 -9.73 4.41
C GLU A 40 -2.23 -8.65 3.70
N GLY A 41 -2.81 -7.46 3.53
CA GLY A 41 -2.13 -6.32 2.90
C GLY A 41 -0.87 -5.89 3.65
N ILE A 42 -0.95 -5.76 4.98
CA ILE A 42 0.18 -5.38 5.83
C ILE A 42 1.27 -6.45 5.78
N ARG A 43 0.92 -7.73 5.93
CA ARG A 43 1.88 -8.83 5.87
C ARG A 43 2.59 -8.87 4.51
N PHE A 44 1.86 -8.70 3.42
CA PHE A 44 2.44 -8.64 2.08
C PHE A 44 3.44 -7.49 1.94
N ALA A 45 3.13 -6.30 2.48
CA ALA A 45 4.02 -5.15 2.46
C ALA A 45 5.30 -5.38 3.28
N LEU A 46 5.17 -5.93 4.49
CA LEU A 46 6.29 -6.17 5.41
C LEU A 46 7.25 -7.27 4.94
N CYS A 47 6.76 -8.34 4.32
CA CYS A 47 7.60 -9.45 3.84
C CYS A 47 8.73 -9.02 2.87
N ARG A 48 8.61 -7.85 2.22
CA ARG A 48 9.59 -7.33 1.26
C ARG A 48 10.20 -5.99 1.68
N ALA A 49 9.86 -5.48 2.86
CA ALA A 49 10.35 -4.21 3.35
C ALA A 49 11.72 -4.40 4.03
N LYS A 50 12.58 -3.39 3.91
CA LYS A 50 13.87 -3.36 4.63
C LYS A 50 13.71 -2.93 6.09
N SER A 51 12.59 -2.31 6.43
CA SER A 51 12.21 -1.87 7.77
C SER A 51 10.80 -2.35 8.07
N THR A 52 10.55 -2.71 9.33
CA THR A 52 9.23 -3.13 9.82
C THR A 52 8.45 -1.99 10.47
N SER A 53 8.97 -0.76 10.46
CA SER A 53 8.25 0.40 10.97
C SER A 53 7.03 0.70 10.10
N VAL A 54 5.87 0.81 10.74
CA VAL A 54 4.59 1.12 10.09
C VAL A 54 4.10 2.47 10.59
N ALA A 55 3.80 3.38 9.65
CA ALA A 55 3.05 4.60 9.92
C ALA A 55 1.57 4.34 9.60
N VAL A 56 0.68 4.69 10.54
CA VAL A 56 -0.77 4.58 10.36
C VAL A 56 -1.35 5.99 10.24
N ILE A 57 -2.10 6.24 9.17
CA ILE A 57 -2.76 7.52 8.89
C ILE A 57 -4.27 7.24 8.77
N PRO A 58 -5.00 7.18 9.90
CA PRO A 58 -6.46 7.19 9.86
C PRO A 58 -6.88 8.57 9.34
N GLU A 59 -7.84 8.68 8.42
CA GLU A 59 -8.23 9.97 7.83
C GLU A 59 -7.18 10.61 6.88
N GLY A 60 -6.50 9.78 6.08
CA GLY A 60 -5.53 10.22 5.07
C GLY A 60 -5.89 11.45 4.23
N PRO A 61 -7.13 11.60 3.72
CA PRO A 61 -7.52 12.75 2.91
C PRO A 61 -7.45 14.11 3.63
N TYR A 62 -7.46 14.13 4.97
CA TYR A 62 -7.54 15.35 5.76
C TYR A 62 -6.20 15.78 6.36
N VAL A 63 -5.10 15.10 6.02
CA VAL A 63 -3.76 15.43 6.54
C VAL A 63 -2.79 15.79 5.42
N VAL A 64 -1.81 16.65 5.75
CA VAL A 64 -0.70 17.00 4.86
C VAL A 64 0.61 16.57 5.53
N PRO A 65 1.24 15.46 5.09
CA PRO A 65 2.53 15.04 5.63
C PRO A 65 3.61 16.09 5.38
N GLN A 66 4.34 16.47 6.43
CA GLN A 66 5.48 17.38 6.36
C GLN A 66 6.75 16.60 6.64
N LEU A 67 7.78 16.81 5.81
CA LEU A 67 9.12 16.33 6.11
C LEU A 67 9.86 17.42 6.90
N THR A 68 10.06 17.21 8.19
CA THR A 68 10.95 18.07 8.99
C THR A 68 12.34 17.46 9.00
N MET A 69 13.34 18.26 8.62
CA MET A 69 14.75 17.89 8.82
C MET A 69 15.18 18.39 10.19
N GLU A 70 15.75 17.51 11.01
CA GLU A 70 16.52 17.94 12.16
C GLU A 70 17.80 18.62 11.65
N VAL A 71 17.94 19.91 11.91
CA VAL A 71 19.21 20.62 11.68
C VAL A 71 20.14 20.21 12.79
N THR A 72 21.02 19.24 12.53
CA THR A 72 22.12 18.93 13.44
C THR A 72 23.09 20.11 13.41
N SER A 73 22.99 21.00 14.40
CA SER A 73 24.00 22.03 14.64
C SER A 73 25.31 21.36 15.03
N VAL A 74 26.35 21.58 14.21
CA VAL A 74 27.75 21.27 14.50
C VAL A 74 28.37 22.34 15.38
#